data_AF-A0A1B6EFS9-F1
#
_entry.id   AF-A0A1B6EFS9-F1
#
_cell.length_a   1.000
_cell.length_b   1.000
_cell.length_c   1.000
_cell.angle_alpha   90.00
_cell.angle_beta   90.00
_cell.angle_gamma   90.00
#
_symmetry.space_group_name_H-M   'P 1'
#
loop_
_entity.id
_entity.type
_entity.pdbx_description
1 polymer ?
#
loop_
_entity_poly.entity_id
_entity_poly.type
_entity_poly.pdbx_seq_one_letter_code
_entity_poly.pdbx_strand_id
1 'polypeptide(L)'
;MDVLLLQLVFVALCFAKDLDEGKASSCDLTVNSDTIKNGTATSPGFPNPYPPRSNCRYDFQGRGKERVQIVFTDFHLYHPKVDSKECESIDALMAYVLIDGRMEKIDNFCGNIVPIPLMSNGPRLMLEFRGVYSSRYAKGFRALYSFTESFGITTGHQVSSYPCAFIYNVTDGKSGTFSSPNFPGYYPRETECHYFFHGLPNQRVRLHFTYFDIEGIPPCEATTESDYVEFSNFMARDRNSTM
;
A
#
# COMPACT_ATOMS: atom_id res chain seq x y z
N MET A 1 -0.20 31.59 16.11
CA MET A 1 0.12 30.87 14.86
C MET A 1 -0.86 29.72 14.83
N ASP A 2 -1.87 29.78 13.98
CA ASP A 2 -2.87 28.72 13.90
C ASP A 2 -2.30 27.61 13.00
N VAL A 3 -2.05 26.45 13.60
CA VAL A 3 -1.57 25.27 12.88
C VAL A 3 -2.73 24.30 12.80
N LEU A 4 -3.09 23.90 11.58
CA LEU A 4 -4.01 22.78 11.38
C LEU A 4 -3.17 21.51 11.19
N LEU A 5 -3.34 20.58 12.11
CA LEU A 5 -2.78 19.23 12.08
C LEU A 5 -3.84 18.27 11.54
N LEU A 6 -3.48 17.52 10.52
CA LEU A 6 -4.24 16.35 10.08
C LEU A 6 -3.48 15.11 10.52
N GLN A 7 -4.09 14.27 11.36
CA GLN A 7 -3.58 12.93 11.65
C GLN A 7 -4.39 11.93 10.80
N LEU A 8 -3.71 11.21 9.92
CA LEU A 8 -4.26 10.06 9.22
C LEU A 8 -3.72 8.81 9.91
N VAL A 9 -4.61 8.02 10.52
CA VAL A 9 -4.26 6.78 11.19
C VAL A 9 -4.97 5.65 10.44
N PHE A 10 -4.18 4.82 9.78
CA PHE A 10 -4.65 3.64 9.05
C PHE A 10 -4.33 2.40 9.90
N VAL A 11 -5.26 2.01 10.77
CA VAL A 11 -5.22 0.82 11.61
C VAL A 11 -6.32 -0.12 11.14
N ALA A 12 -5.99 -0.92 10.14
CA ALA A 12 -6.73 -2.15 9.90
C ALA A 12 -6.24 -3.19 10.92
N LEU A 13 -7.15 -3.77 11.70
CA LEU A 13 -6.91 -5.03 12.41
C LEU A 13 -7.70 -6.13 11.68
N CYS A 14 -7.01 -7.19 11.29
CA CYS A 14 -7.68 -8.42 10.90
C CYS A 14 -6.77 -9.63 11.13
N PHE A 15 -7.39 -10.72 11.55
CA PHE A 15 -6.76 -12.00 11.84
C PHE A 15 -6.46 -12.78 10.54
N ALA A 16 -5.23 -13.22 10.33
CA ALA A 16 -4.91 -14.27 9.37
C ALA A 16 -4.86 -15.67 10.00
N LYS A 17 -5.42 -16.63 9.25
CA LYS A 17 -5.17 -18.08 9.39
C LYS A 17 -3.83 -18.43 8.74
N ASP A 18 -3.15 -19.40 9.35
CA ASP A 18 -1.85 -19.93 8.92
C ASP A 18 -1.80 -20.28 7.43
N LEU A 19 -0.72 -19.85 6.76
CA LEU A 19 -0.34 -20.30 5.43
C LEU A 19 0.73 -21.39 5.55
N ASP A 20 0.41 -22.54 4.96
CA ASP A 20 1.23 -23.75 4.89
C ASP A 20 2.48 -23.52 4.02
N GLU A 21 3.64 -23.97 4.50
CA GLU A 21 4.94 -23.84 3.83
C GLU A 21 5.02 -24.80 2.63
N GLY A 22 4.64 -24.30 1.46
CA GLY A 22 4.76 -25.01 0.18
C GLY A 22 6.17 -24.99 -0.40
N LYS A 23 6.65 -26.18 -0.78
CA LYS A 23 7.90 -26.51 -1.50
C LYS A 23 8.25 -25.52 -2.62
N ALA A 24 9.48 -24.99 -2.60
CA ALA A 24 9.99 -24.01 -3.55
C ALA A 24 9.82 -24.44 -5.03
N SER A 25 9.27 -23.54 -5.83
CA SER A 25 9.00 -23.67 -7.27
C SER A 25 10.11 -23.05 -8.11
N SER A 26 10.22 -23.43 -9.39
CA SER A 26 11.28 -22.93 -10.29
C SER A 26 11.15 -21.44 -10.66
N CYS A 27 10.03 -20.80 -10.33
CA CYS A 27 9.73 -19.40 -10.61
C CYS A 27 9.78 -18.50 -9.37
N ASP A 28 10.16 -19.05 -8.21
CA ASP A 28 10.27 -18.26 -7.00
C ASP A 28 11.38 -17.20 -7.15
N LEU A 29 11.09 -16.00 -6.66
CA LEU A 29 11.99 -14.86 -6.67
C LEU A 29 12.15 -14.35 -5.24
N THR A 30 13.39 -14.18 -4.80
CA THR A 30 13.70 -13.42 -3.58
C THR A 30 14.61 -12.28 -3.95
N VAL A 31 14.19 -11.04 -3.66
CA VAL A 31 14.97 -9.84 -3.93
C VAL A 31 15.32 -9.17 -2.61
N ASN A 32 16.60 -8.85 -2.46
CA ASN A 32 17.10 -8.09 -1.33
C ASN A 32 17.54 -6.69 -1.79
N SER A 33 17.13 -5.66 -1.05
CA SER A 33 17.45 -4.27 -1.40
C SER A 33 18.94 -3.93 -1.27
N ASP A 34 19.75 -4.77 -0.59
CA ASP A 34 21.21 -4.63 -0.53
C ASP A 34 21.86 -4.81 -1.91
N THR A 35 21.24 -5.60 -2.79
CA THR A 35 21.77 -5.90 -4.12
C THR A 35 21.03 -5.16 -5.23
N ILE A 36 19.70 -5.09 -5.16
CA ILE A 36 18.86 -4.54 -6.22
C ILE A 36 17.76 -3.68 -5.60
N LYS A 37 17.78 -2.37 -5.90
CA LYS A 37 16.80 -1.41 -5.37
C LYS A 37 15.49 -1.34 -6.16
N ASN A 38 15.48 -1.78 -7.42
CA ASN A 38 14.29 -1.81 -8.25
C ASN A 38 14.45 -2.83 -9.38
N GLY A 39 13.34 -3.27 -9.93
CA GLY A 39 13.34 -4.22 -11.03
C GLY A 39 11.95 -4.60 -11.47
N THR A 40 11.85 -5.75 -12.13
CA THR A 40 10.59 -6.27 -12.66
C THR A 40 10.37 -7.69 -12.16
N ALA A 41 9.15 -7.98 -11.73
CA ALA A 41 8.65 -9.31 -11.42
C ALA A 41 7.56 -9.68 -12.43
N THR A 42 7.64 -10.90 -12.96
CA THR A 42 6.69 -11.40 -13.95
C THR A 42 6.23 -12.80 -13.60
N SER A 43 5.00 -13.13 -14.01
CA SER A 43 4.56 -14.52 -14.07
C SER A 43 5.48 -15.38 -14.97
N PRO A 44 5.53 -16.70 -14.77
CA PRO A 44 6.31 -17.60 -15.63
C PRO A 44 5.90 -17.49 -17.09
N GLY A 45 6.89 -17.40 -17.99
CA GLY A 45 6.65 -17.38 -19.44
C GLY A 45 6.18 -16.03 -20.02
N PHE A 46 5.95 -15.01 -19.18
CA PHE A 46 5.56 -13.67 -19.66
C PHE A 46 6.53 -13.16 -20.75
N PRO A 47 6.05 -12.56 -21.86
CA PRO A 47 4.67 -12.14 -22.16
C PRO A 47 3.78 -13.22 -22.80
N ASN A 48 4.25 -14.46 -22.88
CA ASN A 48 3.42 -15.59 -23.34
C ASN A 48 2.50 -16.07 -22.20
N PRO A 49 1.45 -16.84 -22.52
CA PRO A 49 0.58 -17.40 -21.49
C PRO A 49 1.35 -18.22 -20.46
N TYR A 50 1.00 -18.05 -19.18
CA TYR A 50 1.65 -18.79 -18.11
C TYR A 50 1.22 -20.27 -18.11
N PRO A 51 2.09 -21.20 -17.69
CA PRO A 51 1.75 -22.62 -17.60
C PRO A 51 0.65 -22.89 -16.55
N PRO A 52 -0.21 -23.90 -16.76
CA PRO A 52 -1.15 -24.34 -15.72
C PRO A 52 -0.39 -24.96 -14.53
N ARG A 53 -1.04 -24.96 -13.36
CA ARG A 53 -0.46 -25.41 -12.08
C ARG A 53 0.82 -24.66 -11.69
N SER A 54 0.94 -23.41 -12.13
CA SER A 54 2.02 -22.52 -11.68
C SER A 54 1.75 -22.10 -10.23
N ASN A 55 2.77 -22.23 -9.39
CA ASN A 55 2.80 -21.64 -8.06
C ASN A 55 4.14 -20.92 -7.93
N CYS A 56 4.13 -19.60 -7.73
CA CYS A 56 5.34 -18.80 -7.65
C CYS A 56 5.24 -17.80 -6.50
N ARG A 57 6.30 -17.71 -5.71
CA ARG A 57 6.43 -16.74 -4.63
C ARG A 57 7.47 -15.69 -4.96
N TYR A 58 7.12 -14.42 -4.76
CA TYR A 58 8.01 -13.27 -4.94
C TYR A 58 8.16 -12.57 -3.59
N ASP A 59 9.33 -12.70 -2.96
CA ASP A 59 9.63 -12.14 -1.64
C ASP A 59 10.56 -10.92 -1.79
N PHE A 60 10.05 -9.74 -1.43
CA PHE A 60 10.80 -8.48 -1.50
C PHE A 60 11.26 -8.07 -0.10
N GLN A 61 12.57 -7.93 0.08
CA GLN A 61 13.22 -7.72 1.37
C GLN A 61 14.06 -6.44 1.38
N GLY A 62 13.48 -5.39 1.94
CA GLY A 62 14.13 -4.10 2.20
C GLY A 62 14.91 -4.08 3.51
N ARG A 63 15.48 -2.91 3.82
CA ARG A 63 16.24 -2.62 5.04
C ARG A 63 15.74 -1.35 5.71
N GLY A 64 15.89 -1.29 7.03
CA GLY A 64 15.66 -0.06 7.79
C GLY A 64 14.28 0.55 7.56
N LYS A 65 14.25 1.76 7.01
CA LYS A 65 13.02 2.55 6.75
C LYS A 65 12.46 2.36 5.34
N GLU A 66 13.01 1.44 4.57
CA GLU A 66 12.52 1.16 3.22
C GLU A 66 11.13 0.52 3.25
N ARG A 67 10.38 0.88 2.22
CA ARG A 67 9.09 0.34 1.82
C ARG A 67 9.25 -0.35 0.49
N VAL A 68 8.42 -1.35 0.24
CA VAL A 68 8.32 -2.00 -1.06
C VAL A 68 7.12 -1.42 -1.79
N GLN A 69 7.35 -0.82 -2.95
CA GLN A 69 6.29 -0.38 -3.85
C GLN A 69 6.18 -1.33 -5.05
N ILE A 70 4.97 -1.75 -5.38
CA ILE A 70 4.64 -2.57 -6.53
C ILE A 70 3.72 -1.79 -7.46
N VAL A 71 4.11 -1.66 -8.73
CA VAL A 71 3.32 -1.02 -9.78
C VAL A 71 3.07 -2.00 -10.91
N PHE A 72 1.82 -2.39 -11.12
CA PHE A 72 1.45 -3.29 -12.21
C PHE A 72 1.42 -2.56 -13.55
N THR A 73 2.02 -3.18 -14.58
CA THR A 73 2.08 -2.61 -15.94
C THR A 73 1.34 -3.47 -16.97
N ASP A 74 1.11 -4.74 -16.65
CA ASP A 74 0.31 -5.67 -17.43
C ASP A 74 -0.30 -6.70 -16.46
N PHE A 75 -1.57 -7.01 -16.64
CA PHE A 75 -2.29 -7.96 -15.80
C PHE A 75 -3.41 -8.63 -16.58
N HIS A 76 -3.29 -9.93 -16.78
CA HIS A 76 -4.29 -10.76 -17.42
C HIS A 76 -4.17 -12.21 -16.93
N LEU A 77 -4.91 -12.52 -15.87
CA LEU A 77 -5.10 -13.86 -15.33
C LEU A 77 -6.42 -14.44 -15.87
N TYR A 78 -6.45 -15.76 -15.99
CA TYR A 78 -7.63 -16.48 -16.43
C TYR A 78 -8.75 -16.32 -15.40
N HIS A 79 -9.89 -15.82 -15.88
CA HIS A 79 -11.09 -15.66 -15.07
C HIS A 79 -12.29 -16.22 -15.86
N PRO A 80 -12.97 -17.28 -15.38
CA PRO A 80 -14.03 -17.93 -16.15
C PRO A 80 -15.32 -17.10 -16.24
N LYS A 81 -15.60 -16.24 -15.25
CA LYS A 81 -16.81 -15.38 -15.19
C LYS A 81 -16.43 -13.91 -15.09
N VAL A 82 -16.26 -13.22 -16.21
CA VAL A 82 -15.68 -11.85 -16.26
C VAL A 82 -16.34 -10.84 -15.29
N ASP A 83 -17.59 -11.06 -14.89
CA ASP A 83 -18.36 -10.11 -14.06
C ASP A 83 -18.26 -10.32 -12.53
N SER A 84 -17.60 -11.38 -12.03
CA SER A 84 -17.42 -11.57 -10.57
C SER A 84 -16.08 -11.02 -10.10
N LYS A 85 -16.08 -10.22 -9.03
CA LYS A 85 -14.86 -9.78 -8.33
C LYS A 85 -14.24 -10.88 -7.44
N GLU A 86 -14.89 -12.04 -7.37
CA GLU A 86 -14.51 -13.12 -6.49
C GLU A 86 -13.35 -13.92 -7.11
N CYS A 87 -12.15 -13.70 -6.58
CA CYS A 87 -10.95 -14.42 -7.02
C CYS A 87 -10.73 -15.76 -6.30
N GLU A 88 -11.77 -16.34 -5.69
CA GLU A 88 -11.66 -17.61 -4.97
C GLU A 88 -11.61 -18.79 -5.95
N SER A 89 -10.68 -19.72 -5.71
CA SER A 89 -10.53 -20.97 -6.49
C SER A 89 -10.28 -20.79 -8.01
N ILE A 90 -9.76 -19.64 -8.41
CA ILE A 90 -9.34 -19.33 -9.79
C ILE A 90 -7.88 -18.87 -9.83
N ASP A 91 -7.40 -18.51 -11.03
CA ASP A 91 -6.04 -18.02 -11.20
C ASP A 91 -5.94 -16.62 -10.57
N ALA A 92 -5.06 -16.49 -9.60
CA ALA A 92 -4.98 -15.29 -8.77
C ALA A 92 -3.54 -14.91 -8.43
N LEU A 93 -3.35 -13.62 -8.20
CA LEU A 93 -2.15 -13.04 -7.58
C LEU A 93 -2.56 -12.47 -6.23
N MET A 94 -2.00 -13.00 -5.15
CA MET A 94 -2.27 -12.54 -3.79
C MET A 94 -1.08 -11.70 -3.31
N ALA A 95 -1.37 -10.57 -2.66
CA ALA A 95 -0.34 -9.70 -2.09
C ALA A 95 -0.41 -9.71 -0.56
N TYR A 96 0.75 -9.70 0.09
CA TYR A 96 0.89 -9.75 1.54
C TYR A 96 1.93 -8.76 2.03
N VAL A 97 1.74 -8.25 3.25
CA VAL A 97 2.69 -7.39 3.98
C VAL A 97 2.98 -7.97 5.35
N LEU A 98 4.15 -7.65 5.91
CA LEU A 98 4.50 -8.06 7.26
C LEU A 98 3.93 -7.06 8.28
N ILE A 99 3.04 -7.55 9.15
CA ILE A 99 2.33 -6.80 10.20
C ILE A 99 2.51 -7.62 11.49
N ASP A 100 3.05 -7.01 12.55
CA ASP A 100 3.32 -7.68 13.83
C ASP A 100 3.99 -9.07 13.72
N GLY A 101 4.94 -9.20 12.77
CA GLY A 101 5.69 -10.43 12.55
C GLY A 101 4.95 -11.52 11.75
N ARG A 102 3.75 -11.24 11.23
CA ARG A 102 2.95 -12.15 10.40
C ARG A 102 2.68 -11.57 9.02
N MET A 103 2.61 -12.45 8.02
CA MET A 103 2.26 -12.05 6.66
C MET A 103 0.74 -11.92 6.56
N GLU A 104 0.27 -10.69 6.46
CA GLU A 104 -1.14 -10.35 6.35
C GLU A 104 -1.49 -10.04 4.89
N LYS A 105 -2.62 -10.59 4.41
CA LYS A 105 -3.08 -10.40 3.04
C LYS A 105 -3.55 -8.95 2.86
N ILE A 106 -3.04 -8.27 1.84
CA ILE A 106 -3.59 -6.98 1.38
C ILE A 106 -4.85 -7.25 0.57
N ASP A 107 -4.70 -8.00 -0.54
CA ASP A 107 -5.78 -8.24 -1.49
C ASP A 107 -5.45 -9.45 -2.39
N ASN A 108 -6.44 -9.90 -3.17
CA ASN A 108 -6.32 -10.94 -4.19
C ASN A 108 -6.82 -10.44 -5.56
N PHE A 109 -5.95 -10.50 -6.56
CA PHE A 109 -6.20 -9.99 -7.90
C PHE A 109 -6.40 -11.11 -8.91
N CYS A 110 -7.36 -10.95 -9.82
CA CYS A 110 -7.67 -11.89 -10.88
C CYS A 110 -8.30 -11.17 -12.08
N GLY A 111 -8.47 -11.88 -13.20
CA GLY A 111 -9.01 -11.28 -14.43
C GLY A 111 -8.01 -10.37 -15.15
N ASN A 112 -8.52 -9.33 -15.82
CA ASN A 112 -7.75 -8.50 -16.76
C ASN A 112 -7.74 -7.00 -16.37
N ILE A 113 -8.23 -6.67 -15.18
CA ILE A 113 -8.14 -5.31 -14.64
C ILE A 113 -6.76 -5.17 -14.00
N VAL A 114 -5.99 -4.18 -14.46
CA VAL A 114 -4.67 -3.88 -13.87
C VAL A 114 -4.87 -3.38 -12.44
N PRO A 115 -4.30 -4.04 -11.42
CA PRO A 115 -4.45 -3.61 -10.04
C PRO A 115 -3.82 -2.24 -9.79
N ILE A 116 -4.36 -1.50 -8.85
CA ILE A 116 -3.78 -0.23 -8.40
C ILE A 116 -2.43 -0.49 -7.69
N PRO A 117 -1.55 0.51 -7.60
CA PRO A 117 -0.25 0.34 -6.94
C PRO A 117 -0.37 -0.11 -5.49
N LEU A 118 0.56 -0.96 -5.06
CA LEU A 118 0.65 -1.44 -3.68
C LEU A 118 1.91 -0.87 -3.03
N MET A 119 1.84 -0.61 -1.73
CA MET A 119 3.01 -0.22 -0.95
C MET A 119 2.92 -0.79 0.46
N SER A 120 4.03 -1.32 0.96
CA SER A 120 4.17 -1.72 2.36
C SER A 120 4.57 -0.51 3.22
N ASN A 121 4.23 -0.49 4.52
CA ASN A 121 4.80 0.49 5.44
C ASN A 121 6.19 0.05 5.95
N GLY A 122 6.38 -1.26 6.11
CA GLY A 122 7.66 -1.86 6.49
C GLY A 122 8.47 -2.40 5.30
N PRO A 123 9.62 -3.04 5.57
CA PRO A 123 10.57 -3.46 4.54
C PRO A 123 10.20 -4.78 3.85
N ARG A 124 8.97 -5.30 4.02
CA ARG A 124 8.57 -6.60 3.51
C ARG A 124 7.26 -6.53 2.77
N LEU A 125 7.24 -7.10 1.57
CA LEU A 125 6.05 -7.37 0.78
C LEU A 125 6.27 -8.69 0.04
N MET A 126 5.23 -9.50 -0.05
CA MET A 126 5.25 -10.75 -0.78
C MET A 126 4.12 -10.79 -1.80
N LEU A 127 4.39 -11.33 -2.98
CA LEU A 127 3.37 -11.74 -3.93
C LEU A 127 3.37 -13.27 -4.04
N GLU A 128 2.18 -13.86 -4.12
CA GLU A 128 1.99 -15.28 -4.42
C GLU A 128 1.12 -15.40 -5.66
N PHE A 129 1.65 -16.02 -6.71
CA PHE A 129 0.92 -16.29 -7.93
C PHE A 129 0.52 -17.75 -7.99
N ARG A 130 -0.79 -18.00 -8.16
CA ARG A 130 -1.35 -19.33 -8.33
C ARG A 130 -2.14 -19.41 -9.64
N GLY A 131 -1.58 -20.07 -10.64
CA GLY A 131 -2.27 -20.41 -11.89
C GLY A 131 -2.75 -21.86 -11.82
N VAL A 132 -4.04 -22.09 -11.60
CA VAL A 132 -4.65 -23.42 -11.52
C VAL A 132 -5.02 -23.93 -12.91
N TYR A 133 -5.60 -23.08 -13.74
CA TYR A 133 -6.15 -23.43 -15.04
C TYR A 133 -5.16 -23.17 -16.18
N SER A 134 -5.36 -23.88 -17.30
CA SER A 134 -4.63 -23.59 -18.54
C SER A 134 -5.41 -22.57 -19.36
N SER A 135 -4.75 -21.49 -19.77
CA SER A 135 -5.31 -20.53 -20.72
C SER A 135 -4.33 -20.24 -21.84
N ARG A 136 -4.85 -20.10 -23.07
CA ARG A 136 -4.06 -19.75 -24.26
C ARG A 136 -3.90 -18.23 -24.46
N TYR A 137 -4.59 -17.42 -23.66
CA TYR A 137 -4.66 -15.96 -23.83
C TYR A 137 -4.28 -15.17 -22.57
N ALA A 138 -4.31 -15.79 -21.39
CA ALA A 138 -3.95 -15.14 -20.14
C ALA A 138 -2.42 -15.08 -20.03
N LYS A 139 -1.85 -13.90 -20.30
CA LYS A 139 -0.38 -13.67 -20.33
C LYS A 139 0.24 -13.67 -18.94
N GLY A 140 -0.56 -13.50 -17.89
CA GLY A 140 -0.10 -13.40 -16.53
C GLY A 140 0.06 -11.95 -16.10
N PHE A 141 1.13 -11.62 -15.40
CA PHE A 141 1.36 -10.25 -14.92
C PHE A 141 2.80 -9.79 -15.15
N ARG A 142 2.95 -8.48 -15.24
CA ARG A 142 4.24 -7.78 -15.12
C ARG A 142 4.11 -6.62 -14.15
N ALA A 143 4.91 -6.67 -13.10
CA ALA A 143 4.96 -5.64 -12.07
C ALA A 143 6.37 -5.07 -11.95
N LEU A 144 6.46 -3.76 -11.78
CA LEU A 144 7.68 -3.08 -11.37
C LEU A 144 7.72 -3.03 -9.85
N TYR A 145 8.86 -3.37 -9.26
CA TYR A 145 9.07 -3.22 -7.82
C TYR A 145 10.16 -2.19 -7.54
N SER A 146 10.04 -1.47 -6.43
CA SER A 146 11.11 -0.63 -5.90
C SER A 146 11.16 -0.64 -4.38
N PHE A 147 12.37 -0.51 -3.83
CA PHE A 147 12.63 -0.26 -2.42
C PHE A 147 12.85 1.25 -2.25
N THR A 148 12.03 1.90 -1.43
CA THR A 148 12.02 3.35 -1.29
C THR A 148 11.76 3.77 0.14
N GLU A 149 12.43 4.83 0.62
CA GLU A 149 12.09 5.44 1.92
C GLU A 149 10.93 6.45 1.79
N SER A 150 10.55 6.83 0.57
CA SER A 150 9.44 7.75 0.30
C SER A 150 8.08 7.09 0.54
N PHE A 151 7.12 7.90 1.00
CA PHE A 151 5.71 7.52 1.13
C PHE A 151 4.92 7.64 -0.19
N GLY A 152 5.58 7.97 -1.31
CA GLY A 152 4.89 8.28 -2.57
C GLY A 152 4.19 9.65 -2.57
N ILE A 153 4.42 10.47 -1.54
CA ILE A 153 3.93 11.84 -1.44
C ILE A 153 5.00 12.77 -2.02
N THR A 154 4.63 13.53 -3.05
CA THR A 154 5.54 14.42 -3.80
C THR A 154 5.37 15.89 -3.44
N THR A 155 4.40 16.21 -2.57
CA THR A 155 4.09 17.57 -2.14
C THR A 155 4.38 17.77 -0.66
N GLY A 156 4.57 19.03 -0.26
CA GLY A 156 4.99 19.35 1.10
C GLY A 156 6.43 18.95 1.38
N HIS A 157 6.92 19.33 2.56
CA HIS A 157 8.28 19.03 3.01
C HIS A 157 8.23 17.94 4.07
N GLN A 158 8.86 16.80 3.80
CA GLN A 158 8.90 15.69 4.76
C GLN A 158 9.74 16.05 5.99
N VAL A 159 9.21 15.75 7.18
CA VAL A 159 9.89 16.02 8.46
C VAL A 159 10.49 14.73 9.00
N SER A 160 11.80 14.72 9.19
CA SER A 160 12.54 13.53 9.65
C SER A 160 12.30 13.16 11.11
N SER A 161 11.70 14.06 11.91
CA SER A 161 11.41 13.81 13.34
C SER A 161 10.23 12.87 13.57
N TYR A 162 9.44 12.58 12.54
CA TYR A 162 8.32 11.66 12.59
C TYR A 162 8.50 10.59 11.51
N PRO A 163 7.95 9.37 11.68
CA PRO A 163 8.02 8.34 10.65
C PRO A 163 7.42 8.81 9.32
N CYS A 164 6.21 9.37 9.37
CA CYS A 164 5.52 9.99 8.24
C CYS A 164 4.97 11.36 8.65
N ALA A 165 5.60 12.44 8.20
CA ALA A 165 5.06 13.77 8.40
C ALA A 165 5.46 14.73 7.28
N PHE A 166 4.53 15.61 6.91
CA PHE A 166 4.71 16.58 5.84
C PHE A 166 4.26 17.97 6.29
N ILE A 167 5.10 18.98 6.07
CA ILE A 167 4.77 20.39 6.32
C ILE A 167 4.43 21.07 5.00
N TYR A 168 3.35 21.85 5.01
CA TYR A 168 2.93 22.73 3.93
C TYR A 168 2.95 24.16 4.43
N ASN A 169 3.96 24.93 4.02
CA ASN A 169 4.03 26.35 4.36
C ASN A 169 3.48 27.20 3.21
N VAL A 170 2.80 28.29 3.58
CA VAL A 170 2.35 29.32 2.63
C VAL A 170 3.48 29.94 1.79
N THR A 171 4.73 29.88 2.27
CA THR A 171 5.92 30.33 1.53
C THR A 171 6.24 29.45 0.32
N ASP A 172 5.90 28.16 0.40
CA ASP A 172 6.14 27.18 -0.66
C ASP A 172 5.01 27.21 -1.69
N GLY A 173 3.83 27.65 -1.27
CA GLY A 173 2.68 27.92 -2.13
C GLY A 173 1.43 28.25 -1.30
N LYS A 174 0.59 29.16 -1.79
CA LYS A 174 -0.70 29.49 -1.16
C LYS A 174 -1.75 28.39 -1.32
N SER A 175 -1.54 27.47 -2.25
CA SER A 175 -2.43 26.36 -2.57
C SER A 175 -1.59 25.16 -3.01
N GLY A 176 -2.06 23.96 -2.73
CA GLY A 176 -1.42 22.72 -3.14
C GLY A 176 -2.35 21.53 -2.91
N THR A 177 -1.84 20.35 -3.22
CA THR A 177 -2.53 19.07 -2.97
C THR A 177 -1.76 18.29 -1.91
N PHE A 178 -2.48 17.47 -1.17
CA PHE A 178 -1.92 16.43 -0.31
C PHE A 178 -2.71 15.15 -0.57
N SER A 179 -2.11 14.00 -0.27
CA SER A 179 -2.72 12.69 -0.49
C SER A 179 -2.29 11.74 0.60
N SER A 180 -3.01 10.62 0.73
CA SER A 180 -2.50 9.47 1.47
C SER A 180 -1.19 8.96 0.85
N PRO A 181 -0.36 8.23 1.62
CA PRO A 181 0.78 7.52 1.07
C PRO A 181 0.35 6.58 -0.07
N ASN A 182 1.23 6.42 -1.06
CA ASN A 182 1.03 5.57 -2.23
C ASN A 182 -0.17 5.91 -3.13
N PHE A 183 -0.91 7.00 -2.88
CA PHE A 183 -2.01 7.43 -3.75
C PHE A 183 -1.54 7.59 -5.22
N PRO A 184 -2.27 7.09 -6.24
CA PRO A 184 -3.66 6.58 -6.20
C PRO A 184 -3.80 5.09 -5.85
N GLY A 185 -2.74 4.44 -5.39
CA GLY A 185 -2.77 3.08 -4.84
C GLY A 185 -3.39 2.99 -3.45
N TYR A 186 -3.44 1.77 -2.90
CA TYR A 186 -3.86 1.57 -1.51
C TYR A 186 -2.89 2.29 -0.57
N TYR A 187 -3.44 2.93 0.46
CA TYR A 187 -2.61 3.41 1.56
C TYR A 187 -2.02 2.19 2.29
N PRO A 188 -0.74 2.22 2.69
CA PRO A 188 -0.13 1.11 3.40
C PRO A 188 -0.77 0.91 4.78
N ARG A 189 -1.03 -0.34 5.15
CA ARG A 189 -1.53 -0.69 6.49
C ARG A 189 -0.54 -0.28 7.60
N GLU A 190 -1.06 -0.07 8.80
CA GLU A 190 -0.32 0.37 10.00
C GLU A 190 0.47 1.67 9.76
N THR A 191 -0.13 2.60 9.02
CA THR A 191 0.51 3.87 8.70
C THR A 191 -0.16 5.00 9.46
N GLU A 192 0.63 5.71 10.25
CA GLU A 192 0.25 6.98 10.85
C GLU A 192 1.03 8.11 10.17
N CYS A 193 0.31 9.03 9.52
CA CYS A 193 0.88 10.17 8.81
C CYS A 193 0.32 11.49 9.31
N HIS A 194 1.21 12.46 9.54
CA HIS A 194 0.85 13.80 9.99
C HIS A 194 1.05 14.84 8.89
N TYR A 195 0.06 15.69 8.67
CA TYR A 195 0.15 16.81 7.73
C TYR A 195 -0.04 18.11 8.49
N PHE A 196 0.94 18.99 8.40
CA PHE A 196 0.97 20.27 9.09
C PHE A 196 0.80 21.39 8.08
N PHE A 197 -0.29 22.16 8.19
CA PHE A 197 -0.56 23.29 7.30
C PHE A 197 -0.32 24.60 8.03
N HIS A 198 0.63 25.41 7.55
CA HIS A 198 1.04 26.67 8.15
C HIS A 198 0.65 27.87 7.28
N GLY A 199 -0.27 28.70 7.79
CA GLY A 199 -0.62 30.00 7.21
C GLY A 199 0.06 31.18 7.90
N LEU A 200 0.01 32.36 7.27
CA LEU A 200 0.39 33.63 7.92
C LEU A 200 -0.70 34.07 8.93
N PRO A 201 -0.40 35.02 9.84
CA PRO A 201 -1.43 35.66 10.66
C PRO A 201 -2.61 36.16 9.81
N ASN A 202 -3.83 35.96 10.32
CA ASN A 202 -5.10 36.28 9.66
C ASN A 202 -5.44 35.47 8.40
N GLN A 203 -4.65 34.46 8.04
CA GLN A 203 -5.02 33.48 7.01
C GLN A 203 -5.71 32.26 7.63
N ARG A 204 -6.51 31.56 6.83
CA ARG A 204 -7.17 30.32 7.24
C ARG A 204 -6.84 29.21 6.25
N VAL A 205 -6.56 28.03 6.77
CA VAL A 205 -6.39 26.82 5.96
C VAL A 205 -7.76 26.34 5.52
N ARG A 206 -7.94 26.10 4.22
CA ARG A 206 -9.14 25.48 3.65
C ARG A 206 -8.74 24.14 3.04
N LEU A 207 -9.30 23.06 3.58
CA LEU A 207 -9.14 21.73 3.03
C LEU A 207 -10.35 21.37 2.17
N HIS A 208 -10.10 20.65 1.08
CA HIS A 208 -11.14 20.14 0.18
C HIS A 208 -10.73 18.76 -0.33
N PHE A 209 -11.49 17.74 0.04
CA PHE A 209 -11.25 16.37 -0.39
C PHE A 209 -11.90 16.15 -1.76
N THR A 210 -11.09 15.82 -2.75
CA THR A 210 -11.56 15.43 -4.09
C THR A 210 -11.85 13.94 -4.19
N TYR A 211 -11.25 13.14 -3.31
CA TYR A 211 -11.44 11.70 -3.17
C TYR A 211 -11.27 11.34 -1.69
N PHE A 212 -12.14 10.48 -1.17
CA PHE A 212 -12.11 10.03 0.22
C PHE A 212 -12.69 8.62 0.31
N ASP A 213 -11.83 7.66 0.62
CA ASP A 213 -12.15 6.24 0.69
C ASP A 213 -11.24 5.61 1.74
N ILE A 214 -11.84 5.17 2.85
CA ILE A 214 -11.16 4.65 4.03
C ILE A 214 -11.90 3.40 4.52
N GLU A 215 -11.14 2.43 5.04
CA GLU A 215 -11.73 1.22 5.59
C GLU A 215 -12.29 1.48 6.99
N GLY A 216 -13.43 0.87 7.31
CA GLY A 216 -14.01 1.01 8.64
C GLY A 216 -15.34 0.31 8.79
N ILE A 217 -15.73 0.12 10.04
CA ILE A 217 -17.04 -0.41 10.42
C ILE A 217 -17.94 0.78 10.79
N PRO A 218 -19.03 1.02 10.05
CA PRO A 218 -20.00 2.04 10.44
C PRO A 218 -20.78 1.62 11.70
N PRO A 219 -20.97 2.51 12.69
CA PRO A 219 -20.43 3.87 12.79
C PRO A 219 -18.96 3.88 13.20
N CYS A 220 -18.14 4.70 12.54
CA CYS A 220 -16.71 4.84 12.84
C CYS A 220 -16.54 5.56 14.19
N GLU A 221 -16.48 4.81 15.28
CA GLU A 221 -16.16 5.33 16.62
C GLU A 221 -14.69 5.05 16.96
N ALA A 222 -14.12 5.80 17.91
CA ALA A 222 -12.73 5.59 18.36
C ALA A 222 -12.47 4.19 18.96
N THR A 223 -13.52 3.46 19.29
CA THR A 223 -13.50 2.07 19.77
C THR A 223 -13.63 1.04 18.66
N THR A 224 -13.96 1.48 17.43
CA THR A 224 -14.00 0.59 16.26
C THR A 224 -12.61 0.48 15.65
N GLU A 225 -12.26 -0.71 15.16
CA GLU A 225 -11.03 -0.98 14.41
C GLU A 225 -11.11 -0.39 12.99
N SER A 226 -11.54 0.86 12.88
CA SER A 226 -11.71 1.59 11.63
C SER A 226 -10.55 2.54 11.40
N ASP A 227 -10.18 2.72 10.14
CA ASP A 227 -9.26 3.79 9.75
C ASP A 227 -9.96 5.14 9.89
N TYR A 228 -9.18 6.17 10.21
CA TYR A 228 -9.75 7.50 10.41
C TYR A 228 -8.83 8.64 9.98
N VAL A 229 -9.47 9.78 9.79
CA VAL A 229 -8.85 11.05 9.46
C VAL A 229 -9.28 12.07 10.51
N GLU A 230 -8.34 12.47 11.35
CA GLU A 230 -8.59 13.43 12.43
C GLU A 230 -8.02 14.81 12.09
N PHE A 231 -8.81 15.85 12.36
CA PHE A 231 -8.43 17.24 12.20
C PHE A 231 -8.29 17.90 13.56
N SER A 232 -7.14 18.54 13.80
CA SER A 232 -6.87 19.31 15.01
C SER A 232 -6.37 20.69 14.66
N ASN A 233 -6.86 21.72 15.35
CA ASN A 233 -6.32 23.09 15.30
C ASN A 233 -5.20 23.34 16.32
N PHE A 234 -4.74 22.29 17.01
CA PHE A 234 -3.64 22.33 17.96
C PHE A 234 -2.53 21.36 17.53
N MET A 235 -1.28 21.78 17.68
CA MET A 235 -0.13 20.87 17.54
C MET A 235 -0.22 19.83 18.65
N ALA A 236 -0.35 18.54 18.31
CA ALA A 236 -0.38 17.43 19.25
C ALA A 236 1.00 17.17 19.91
N ARG A 237 1.66 18.21 20.41
CA ARG A 237 2.57 18.08 21.55
C ARG A 237 1.73 18.48 22.76
N ASP A 238 1.65 17.57 23.74
CA ASP A 238 0.95 17.73 25.03
C ASP A 238 -0.47 17.14 25.10
N ARG A 239 -0.59 15.83 24.83
CA ARG A 239 -1.63 15.03 25.49
C ARG A 239 -1.14 13.75 26.17
N ASN A 240 0.15 13.69 26.48
CA ASN A 240 0.73 12.74 27.44
C ASN A 240 1.33 13.51 28.63
N SER A 241 0.45 14.13 29.42
CA SER A 241 0.65 14.41 30.85
C SER A 241 -0.69 14.90 31.41
N THR A 242 -1.15 14.27 32.49
CA THR A 242 -2.36 14.52 33.28
C THR A 242 -3.69 14.03 32.70
N MET A 243 -4.02 12.76 32.99
CA MET A 243 -4.88 12.39 34.13
C MET A 243 -4.59 10.96 34.57
#